data_AF-A0AAW5AIM6-F1
#
_entry.id   AF-A0AAW5AIM6-F1
#
_cell.length_a   1.000
_cell.length_b   1.000
_cell.length_c   1.000
_cell.angle_alpha   90.00
_cell.angle_beta   90.00
_cell.angle_gamma   90.00
#
_symmetry.space_group_name_H-M   'P 1'
#
loop_
_entity.id
_entity.type
_entity.pdbx_description
1 polymer ?
#
loop_
_entity_poly.entity_id
_entity_poly.type
_entity_poly.pdbx_seq_one_letter_code
_entity_poly.pdbx_strand_id
1 'polypeptide(L)'
;MSKVKDKAIVSAAQASSVYSQIDSFSHLYDRGGNLTVNGKPSFSVDQAADHLLRENAAYRDVDGNGRIDLTYTFLTSASSATMNKHGISGFSQFSNLQKGQAVLAMQSWADVANVTFTERASGGDFHMTFGNYSAGQDGAAAFAYLPGTNEKYHTSGTDGTSWYLINNSYTANINPGLNNYGRQTLTHEIGHTLGLDHPGDYNAGTGNPSYRDADYGQDTRGYSVMSYWGENNTNQNFTKGGVEAYASGPLIDDIAAIQKLYGANYNTRAGDTTYGFNSNTGRDHLSATSNADKLVFSVWDGGGNDTLDFSGFTQNQKINLNETSFSDVGGLVGNVSIAQGVTVENAFGGSGNDLLIGNAVANTLKGGAGNDLIYGGGGADKLWGGAGSDTFVFGASSDSRPGAADQILDFTSGSDKIDLTGITKGSGLHFVNAFTGAAGDAVLTYASGTNLGTLAVDFAGHGVADFLVTTVGQAAYSDIVA
;
A
#
# COMPACT_ATOMS: atom_id res chain seq x y z
N MET A 1 -21.73 -37.24 44.45
CA MET A 1 -20.57 -38.11 44.14
C MET A 1 -20.26 -37.93 42.66
N SER A 2 -19.36 -37.00 42.34
CA SER A 2 -17.97 -37.29 41.95
C SER A 2 -17.87 -38.09 40.64
N LYS A 3 -17.41 -37.44 39.57
CA LYS A 3 -15.97 -37.48 39.24
C LYS A 3 -15.59 -36.39 38.23
N VAL A 4 -14.67 -35.56 38.69
CA VAL A 4 -13.78 -34.70 37.93
C VAL A 4 -13.04 -35.52 36.87
N LYS A 5 -12.90 -34.98 35.66
CA LYS A 5 -11.77 -35.30 34.78
C LYS A 5 -11.01 -34.02 34.54
N ASP A 6 -9.82 -33.99 35.12
CA ASP A 6 -8.78 -32.99 34.91
C ASP A 6 -8.54 -32.82 33.40
N LYS A 7 -8.76 -31.61 32.90
CA LYS A 7 -8.03 -31.14 31.73
C LYS A 7 -6.65 -30.78 32.22
N ALA A 8 -5.67 -31.63 31.92
CA ALA A 8 -4.27 -31.26 31.98
C ALA A 8 -4.09 -29.98 31.15
N ILE A 9 -3.85 -28.87 31.82
CA ILE A 9 -3.34 -27.64 31.22
C ILE A 9 -1.88 -27.97 30.88
N VAL A 10 -1.64 -28.37 29.64
CA VAL A 10 -0.32 -28.19 29.05
C VAL A 10 -0.28 -26.72 28.70
N SER A 11 0.46 -25.93 29.49
CA SER A 11 0.75 -24.54 29.14
C SER A 11 1.48 -24.55 27.80
N ALA A 12 0.82 -24.12 26.73
CA ALA A 12 1.50 -23.81 25.49
C ALA A 12 2.51 -22.72 25.81
N ALA A 13 3.79 -23.01 25.61
CA ALA A 13 4.84 -22.00 25.70
C ALA A 13 4.51 -20.94 24.63
N GLN A 14 4.26 -19.71 25.09
CA GLN A 14 3.71 -18.64 24.27
C GLN A 14 4.86 -17.79 23.75
N ALA A 15 4.83 -17.43 22.46
CA ALA A 15 5.78 -16.47 21.90
C ALA A 15 5.75 -15.15 22.70
N SER A 16 6.85 -14.37 22.67
CA SER A 16 6.89 -13.11 23.41
C SER A 16 5.76 -12.16 22.98
N SER A 17 5.44 -11.20 23.83
CA SER A 17 4.54 -10.09 23.46
C SER A 17 5.09 -9.25 22.30
N VAL A 18 6.40 -9.35 21.99
CA VAL A 18 7.04 -8.65 20.89
C VAL A 18 6.77 -9.36 19.56
N TYR A 19 7.07 -10.66 19.45
CA TYR A 19 6.77 -11.43 18.24
C TYR A 19 5.27 -11.39 17.91
N SER A 20 4.41 -11.44 18.92
CA SER A 20 2.95 -11.34 18.73
C SER A 20 2.52 -10.00 18.11
N GLN A 21 3.27 -8.90 18.30
CA GLN A 21 2.97 -7.62 17.66
C GLN A 21 3.32 -7.63 16.17
N ILE A 22 4.45 -8.24 15.80
CA ILE A 22 4.85 -8.46 14.39
C ILE A 22 3.78 -9.30 13.70
N ASP A 23 3.46 -10.47 14.26
CA ASP A 23 2.49 -11.43 13.71
C ASP A 23 1.07 -10.83 13.59
N SER A 24 0.62 -10.09 14.61
CA SER A 24 -0.69 -9.42 14.56
C SER A 24 -0.74 -8.35 13.48
N PHE A 25 0.35 -7.62 13.25
CA PHE A 25 0.39 -6.57 12.25
C PHE A 25 0.53 -7.14 10.83
N SER A 26 1.34 -8.19 10.63
CA SER A 26 1.47 -8.85 9.32
C SER A 26 0.15 -9.43 8.81
N HIS A 27 -0.75 -9.83 9.72
CA HIS A 27 -2.06 -10.39 9.42
C HIS A 27 -3.23 -9.40 9.56
N LEU A 28 -2.97 -8.13 9.89
CA LEU A 28 -4.03 -7.15 10.20
C LEU A 28 -4.97 -6.89 9.03
N TYR A 29 -4.44 -6.93 7.80
CA TYR A 29 -5.16 -6.61 6.57
C TYR A 29 -5.32 -7.82 5.64
N ASP A 30 -5.23 -9.03 6.19
CA ASP A 30 -5.45 -10.28 5.44
C ASP A 30 -6.82 -10.25 4.74
N ARG A 31 -6.83 -10.70 3.47
CA ARG A 31 -8.01 -10.66 2.62
C ARG A 31 -8.18 -11.91 1.75
N GLY A 32 -9.42 -12.16 1.33
CA GLY A 32 -9.79 -13.34 0.54
C GLY A 32 -10.15 -14.57 1.39
N GLY A 33 -10.25 -15.72 0.72
CA GLY A 33 -10.58 -17.01 1.33
C GLY A 33 -11.96 -17.01 2.00
N ASN A 34 -12.05 -17.58 3.20
CA ASN A 34 -13.28 -17.64 4.01
C ASN A 34 -13.37 -16.50 5.02
N LEU A 35 -12.53 -15.46 4.89
CA LEU A 35 -12.56 -14.31 5.79
C LEU A 35 -13.80 -13.46 5.54
N THR A 36 -14.23 -12.75 6.58
CA THR A 36 -15.31 -11.78 6.49
C THR A 36 -14.87 -10.45 7.09
N VAL A 37 -15.24 -9.35 6.45
CA VAL A 37 -14.99 -7.99 6.95
C VAL A 37 -16.34 -7.30 7.07
N ASN A 38 -16.68 -6.85 8.27
CA ASN A 38 -17.99 -6.24 8.60
C ASN A 38 -19.22 -7.08 8.18
N GLY A 39 -19.12 -8.40 8.30
CA GLY A 39 -20.20 -9.33 7.93
C GLY A 39 -20.37 -9.54 6.42
N LYS A 40 -19.44 -9.05 5.60
CA LYS A 40 -19.39 -9.25 4.15
C LYS A 40 -18.26 -10.20 3.77
N PRO A 41 -18.34 -10.88 2.61
CA PRO A 41 -17.20 -11.62 2.08
C PRO A 41 -15.96 -10.73 1.98
N SER A 42 -14.82 -11.27 2.35
CA SER A 42 -13.52 -10.64 2.14
C SER A 42 -13.02 -11.00 0.75
N PHE A 43 -12.76 -10.02 -0.11
CA PHE A 43 -12.20 -10.26 -1.44
C PHE A 43 -10.68 -10.08 -1.43
N SER A 44 -9.98 -11.00 -2.09
CA SER A 44 -8.58 -10.79 -2.49
C SER A 44 -8.46 -9.63 -3.48
N VAL A 45 -7.24 -9.15 -3.71
CA VAL A 45 -6.95 -8.10 -4.72
C VAL A 45 -7.49 -8.51 -6.10
N ASP A 46 -7.24 -9.75 -6.53
CA ASP A 46 -7.71 -10.27 -7.82
C ASP A 46 -9.25 -10.30 -7.93
N GLN A 47 -9.94 -10.70 -6.85
CA GLN A 47 -11.40 -10.72 -6.82
C GLN A 47 -12.00 -9.32 -6.85
N ALA A 48 -11.40 -8.36 -6.14
CA ALA A 48 -11.82 -6.96 -6.20
C ALA A 48 -11.58 -6.37 -7.59
N ALA A 49 -10.43 -6.66 -8.20
CA ALA A 49 -10.12 -6.27 -9.58
C ALA A 49 -11.12 -6.84 -10.58
N ASP A 50 -11.48 -8.13 -10.48
CA ASP A 50 -12.53 -8.73 -11.32
C ASP A 50 -13.88 -8.03 -11.15
N HIS A 51 -14.21 -7.63 -9.93
CA HIS A 51 -15.48 -6.98 -9.64
C HIS A 51 -15.54 -5.54 -10.17
N LEU A 52 -14.41 -4.81 -10.13
CA LEU A 52 -14.24 -3.49 -10.76
C LEU A 52 -14.33 -3.54 -12.30
N LEU A 53 -14.16 -4.71 -12.91
CA LEU A 53 -14.16 -4.89 -14.37
C LEU A 53 -15.39 -5.64 -14.90
N ARG A 54 -16.42 -5.81 -14.05
CA ARG A 54 -17.57 -6.69 -14.34
C ARG A 54 -18.34 -6.30 -15.60
N GLU A 55 -18.33 -5.02 -16.00
CA GLU A 55 -19.00 -4.58 -17.23
C GLU A 55 -18.21 -4.84 -18.51
N ASN A 56 -16.98 -5.36 -18.42
CA ASN A 56 -16.11 -5.70 -19.56
C ASN A 56 -15.91 -4.53 -20.55
N ALA A 57 -15.86 -3.31 -20.01
CA ALA A 57 -15.63 -2.08 -20.76
C ALA A 57 -14.13 -1.82 -20.91
N ALA A 58 -13.63 -1.76 -22.15
CA ALA A 58 -12.21 -1.51 -22.40
C ALA A 58 -11.96 -0.89 -23.77
N TYR A 59 -10.91 -0.08 -23.88
CA TYR A 59 -10.37 0.33 -25.17
C TYR A 59 -9.64 -0.81 -25.86
N ARG A 60 -9.48 -0.68 -27.18
CA ARG A 60 -8.70 -1.60 -28.00
C ARG A 60 -7.44 -0.88 -28.45
N ASP A 61 -6.32 -1.59 -28.44
CA ASP A 61 -5.09 -1.19 -29.13
C ASP A 61 -5.35 -1.28 -30.65
N VAL A 62 -5.59 -0.14 -31.29
CA VAL A 62 -6.00 -0.07 -32.70
C VAL A 62 -4.80 -0.21 -33.63
N ASP A 63 -3.64 0.28 -33.20
CA ASP A 63 -2.41 0.27 -34.02
C ASP A 63 -1.49 -0.93 -33.73
N GLY A 64 -1.80 -1.73 -32.70
CA GLY A 64 -1.13 -2.99 -32.35
C GLY A 64 0.23 -2.79 -31.69
N ASN A 65 0.46 -1.64 -31.05
CA ASN A 65 1.76 -1.26 -30.50
C ASN A 65 2.00 -1.74 -29.05
N GLY A 66 1.03 -2.43 -28.43
CA GLY A 66 1.12 -3.01 -27.10
C GLY A 66 0.80 -2.06 -25.96
N ARG A 67 0.22 -0.88 -26.23
CA ARG A 67 -0.31 0.05 -25.21
C ARG A 67 -1.58 0.74 -25.73
N ILE A 68 -2.35 1.36 -24.84
CA ILE A 68 -3.49 2.20 -25.24
C ILE A 68 -3.05 3.66 -25.32
N ASP A 69 -3.06 4.23 -26.52
CA ASP A 69 -2.73 5.63 -26.75
C ASP A 69 -3.97 6.51 -26.75
N LEU A 70 -4.23 7.16 -25.62
CA LEU A 70 -5.36 8.08 -25.47
C LEU A 70 -4.93 9.50 -25.81
N THR A 71 -5.78 10.20 -26.55
CA THR A 71 -5.69 11.66 -26.67
C THR A 71 -6.74 12.32 -25.82
N TYR A 72 -6.52 13.56 -25.38
CA TYR A 72 -7.53 14.30 -24.63
C TYR A 72 -7.61 15.79 -25.02
N THR A 73 -8.78 16.38 -24.79
CA THR A 73 -8.99 17.83 -24.89
C THR A 73 -9.78 18.36 -23.69
N PHE A 74 -9.32 19.46 -23.12
CA PHE A 74 -10.12 20.31 -22.23
C PHE A 74 -11.05 21.18 -23.08
N LEU A 75 -12.36 20.93 -23.00
CA LEU A 75 -13.34 21.64 -23.83
C LEU A 75 -13.29 23.15 -23.55
N THR A 76 -13.28 23.95 -24.61
CA THR A 76 -13.39 25.42 -24.54
C THR A 76 -14.82 25.91 -24.79
N SER A 77 -15.65 25.07 -25.39
CA SER A 77 -17.08 25.29 -25.60
C SER A 77 -17.81 23.95 -25.71
N ALA A 78 -19.09 23.93 -25.34
CA ALA A 78 -20.00 22.82 -25.60
C ALA A 78 -21.36 23.37 -26.05
N SER A 79 -21.90 22.84 -27.14
CA SER A 79 -23.21 23.27 -27.65
C SER A 79 -24.34 22.84 -26.71
N SER A 80 -25.48 23.53 -26.73
CA SER A 80 -26.67 23.08 -25.98
C SER A 80 -27.10 21.67 -26.38
N ALA A 81 -26.93 21.28 -27.65
CA ALA A 81 -27.23 19.91 -28.09
C ALA A 81 -26.29 18.88 -27.42
N THR A 82 -25.00 19.19 -27.31
CA THR A 82 -24.01 18.37 -26.59
C THR A 82 -24.38 18.25 -25.12
N MET A 83 -24.62 19.36 -24.44
CA MET A 83 -24.97 19.37 -23.02
C MET A 83 -26.28 18.62 -22.74
N ASN A 84 -27.32 18.83 -23.57
CA ASN A 84 -28.61 18.16 -23.44
C ASN A 84 -28.51 16.65 -23.64
N LYS A 85 -27.60 16.16 -24.49
CA LYS A 85 -27.35 14.73 -24.66
C LYS A 85 -26.90 14.07 -23.36
N HIS A 86 -26.21 14.81 -22.51
CA HIS A 86 -25.75 14.38 -21.19
C HIS A 86 -26.72 14.79 -20.06
N GLY A 87 -27.88 15.39 -20.37
CA GLY A 87 -28.84 15.83 -19.35
C GLY A 87 -28.33 16.98 -18.46
N ILE A 88 -27.37 17.77 -18.95
CA ILE A 88 -26.72 18.86 -18.20
C ILE A 88 -26.86 20.20 -18.91
N SER A 89 -26.55 21.29 -18.20
CA SER A 89 -26.51 22.65 -18.73
C SER A 89 -25.46 23.51 -18.02
N GLY A 90 -25.27 24.74 -18.51
CA GLY A 90 -24.37 25.71 -17.87
C GLY A 90 -22.89 25.35 -18.01
N PHE A 91 -22.45 25.11 -19.24
CA PHE A 91 -21.07 24.77 -19.55
C PHE A 91 -20.08 25.81 -19.00
N SER A 92 -18.98 25.32 -18.44
CA SER A 92 -17.77 26.12 -18.30
C SER A 92 -16.53 25.27 -18.60
N GLN A 93 -15.51 25.90 -19.20
CA GLN A 93 -14.23 25.24 -19.44
C GLN A 93 -13.49 24.99 -18.12
N PHE A 94 -12.57 24.02 -18.14
CA PHE A 94 -11.65 23.81 -17.02
C PHE A 94 -10.76 25.03 -16.78
N SER A 95 -10.58 25.40 -15.51
CA SER A 95 -9.57 26.37 -15.09
C SER A 95 -8.15 25.80 -15.26
N ASN A 96 -7.12 26.66 -15.25
CA ASN A 96 -5.73 26.18 -15.32
C ASN A 96 -5.37 25.23 -14.16
N LEU A 97 -5.94 25.46 -12.97
CA LEU A 97 -5.77 24.57 -11.82
C LEU A 97 -6.38 23.19 -12.11
N GLN A 98 -7.63 23.14 -12.59
CA GLN A 98 -8.28 21.87 -12.95
C GLN A 98 -7.51 21.12 -14.03
N LYS A 99 -7.01 21.83 -15.06
CA LYS A 99 -6.19 21.22 -16.12
C LYS A 99 -4.91 20.58 -15.56
N GLY A 100 -4.16 21.32 -14.74
CA GLY A 100 -2.95 20.80 -14.11
C GLY A 100 -3.21 19.58 -13.23
N GLN A 101 -4.29 19.58 -12.45
CA GLN A 101 -4.64 18.45 -11.59
C GLN A 101 -5.17 17.24 -12.38
N ALA A 102 -5.90 17.46 -13.47
CA ALA A 102 -6.35 16.39 -14.36
C ALA A 102 -5.16 15.71 -15.06
N VAL A 103 -4.14 16.47 -15.46
CA VAL A 103 -2.89 15.90 -16.00
C VAL A 103 -2.19 15.02 -14.98
N LEU A 104 -2.10 15.46 -13.72
CA LEU A 104 -1.48 14.63 -12.66
C LEU A 104 -2.30 13.35 -12.37
N ALA A 105 -3.64 13.41 -12.47
CA ALA A 105 -4.49 12.23 -12.34
C ALA A 105 -4.37 11.26 -13.54
N MET A 106 -4.24 11.78 -14.76
CA MET A 106 -3.93 10.93 -15.93
C MET A 106 -2.54 10.30 -15.82
N GLN A 107 -1.55 11.06 -15.33
CA GLN A 107 -0.19 10.54 -15.10
C GLN A 107 -0.18 9.40 -14.07
N SER A 108 -0.96 9.47 -13.00
CA SER A 108 -0.99 8.37 -12.01
C SER A 108 -1.61 7.08 -12.55
N TRP A 109 -2.56 7.17 -13.50
CA TRP A 109 -3.05 5.98 -14.22
C TRP A 109 -2.02 5.44 -15.23
N ALA A 110 -1.37 6.31 -16.00
CA ALA A 110 -0.33 5.94 -16.96
C ALA A 110 0.93 5.36 -16.30
N ASP A 111 1.19 5.73 -15.06
CA ASP A 111 2.28 5.17 -14.27
C ASP A 111 2.10 3.67 -14.05
N VAL A 112 0.87 3.21 -13.83
CA VAL A 112 0.62 1.83 -13.36
C VAL A 112 0.22 0.86 -14.48
N ALA A 113 -0.27 1.37 -15.61
CA ALA A 113 -0.72 0.56 -16.74
C ALA A 113 -0.14 1.06 -18.07
N ASN A 114 -0.12 0.21 -19.11
CA ASN A 114 0.33 0.58 -20.45
C ASN A 114 -0.71 1.45 -21.18
N VAL A 115 -0.94 2.64 -20.65
CA VAL A 115 -1.83 3.67 -21.20
C VAL A 115 -1.05 4.98 -21.29
N THR A 116 -1.18 5.71 -22.40
CA THR A 116 -0.61 7.04 -22.54
C THR A 116 -1.69 8.09 -22.72
N PHE A 117 -1.43 9.31 -22.25
CA PHE A 117 -2.34 10.44 -22.42
C PHE A 117 -1.62 11.60 -23.11
N THR A 118 -2.12 12.03 -24.26
CA THR A 118 -1.54 13.14 -25.02
C THR A 118 -2.57 14.22 -25.33
N GLU A 119 -2.33 15.47 -24.93
CA GLU A 119 -3.22 16.58 -25.27
C GLU A 119 -3.21 16.83 -26.79
N ARG A 120 -4.32 16.52 -27.46
CA ARG A 120 -4.54 16.71 -28.91
C ARG A 120 -6.02 16.85 -29.20
N ALA A 121 -6.36 17.49 -30.32
CA ALA A 121 -7.75 17.71 -30.73
C ALA A 121 -8.51 16.43 -31.13
N SER A 122 -7.80 15.36 -31.50
CA SER A 122 -8.34 14.03 -31.84
C SER A 122 -7.19 13.04 -32.12
N GLY A 123 -7.52 11.76 -32.33
CA GLY A 123 -6.58 10.68 -32.67
C GLY A 123 -6.30 9.75 -31.50
N GLY A 124 -5.23 8.96 -31.62
CA GLY A 124 -4.96 7.84 -30.71
C GLY A 124 -5.93 6.67 -30.93
N ASP A 125 -5.88 5.69 -30.04
CA ASP A 125 -6.86 4.60 -29.97
C ASP A 125 -8.23 5.13 -29.57
N PHE A 126 -8.26 6.17 -28.73
CA PHE A 126 -9.48 6.87 -28.35
C PHE A 126 -9.22 8.33 -27.95
N HIS A 127 -10.27 9.16 -28.00
CA HIS A 127 -10.21 10.58 -27.65
C HIS A 127 -11.13 10.93 -26.47
N MET A 128 -10.56 11.50 -25.42
CA MET A 128 -11.24 11.89 -24.18
C MET A 128 -11.54 13.39 -24.11
N THR A 129 -12.60 13.76 -23.39
CA THR A 129 -12.93 15.18 -23.16
C THR A 129 -13.30 15.47 -21.72
N PHE A 130 -12.94 16.68 -21.28
CA PHE A 130 -13.20 17.18 -19.94
C PHE A 130 -13.93 18.52 -20.00
N GLY A 131 -14.98 18.68 -19.20
CA GLY A 131 -15.74 19.93 -19.10
C GLY A 131 -16.51 20.07 -17.79
N ASN A 132 -16.86 21.30 -17.42
CA ASN A 132 -17.71 21.55 -16.26
C ASN A 132 -19.16 21.79 -16.68
N TYR A 133 -20.08 21.53 -15.75
CA TYR A 133 -21.50 21.89 -15.86
C TYR A 133 -21.99 22.49 -14.53
N SER A 134 -23.13 23.17 -14.53
CA SER A 134 -23.65 23.83 -13.32
C SER A 134 -25.06 23.41 -12.89
N ALA A 135 -25.80 22.71 -13.75
CA ALA A 135 -27.14 22.19 -13.46
C ALA A 135 -27.48 20.95 -14.32
N GLY A 136 -28.43 20.15 -13.83
CA GLY A 136 -28.75 18.82 -14.35
C GLY A 136 -28.03 17.72 -13.56
N GLN A 137 -28.34 16.45 -13.85
CA GLN A 137 -27.77 15.28 -13.16
C GLN A 137 -27.82 15.41 -11.62
N ASP A 138 -29.03 15.64 -11.09
CA ASP A 138 -29.23 15.93 -9.66
C ASP A 138 -28.60 14.86 -8.76
N GLY A 139 -27.70 15.28 -7.86
CA GLY A 139 -26.98 14.42 -6.93
C GLY A 139 -25.57 13.99 -7.40
N ALA A 140 -25.20 14.23 -8.66
CA ALA A 140 -23.86 13.92 -9.16
C ALA A 140 -22.85 15.04 -8.86
N ALA A 141 -21.74 14.71 -8.21
CA ALA A 141 -20.59 15.61 -8.08
C ALA A 141 -19.80 15.72 -9.39
N ALA A 142 -19.71 14.60 -10.11
CA ALA A 142 -19.18 14.45 -11.44
C ALA A 142 -19.77 13.15 -12.03
N PHE A 143 -19.53 12.91 -13.31
CA PHE A 143 -19.83 11.63 -13.95
C PHE A 143 -18.98 11.46 -15.22
N ALA A 144 -18.81 10.21 -15.62
CA ALA A 144 -18.12 9.81 -16.83
C ALA A 144 -18.82 8.63 -17.50
N TYR A 145 -18.35 8.27 -18.68
CA TYR A 145 -18.87 7.13 -19.44
C TYR A 145 -17.77 6.10 -19.65
N LEU A 146 -18.10 4.83 -19.38
CA LEU A 146 -17.27 3.68 -19.68
C LEU A 146 -16.97 3.60 -21.19
N PRO A 147 -15.84 2.98 -21.60
CA PRO A 147 -15.56 2.64 -23.00
C PRO A 147 -16.64 1.75 -23.63
N GLY A 148 -17.08 2.07 -24.85
CA GLY A 148 -18.21 1.47 -25.55
C GLY A 148 -18.02 0.07 -26.12
N THR A 149 -17.84 -0.93 -25.27
CA THR A 149 -17.96 -2.36 -25.66
C THR A 149 -19.25 -3.02 -25.17
N ASN A 150 -20.03 -2.36 -24.29
CA ASN A 150 -21.27 -2.91 -23.74
C ASN A 150 -22.49 -2.08 -24.20
N GLU A 151 -23.33 -2.66 -25.08
CA GLU A 151 -24.54 -2.02 -25.61
C GLU A 151 -25.56 -1.62 -24.52
N LYS A 152 -25.49 -2.23 -23.32
CA LYS A 152 -26.43 -1.98 -22.21
C LYS A 152 -26.34 -0.55 -21.66
N TYR A 153 -25.18 0.08 -21.72
CA TYR A 153 -24.94 1.43 -21.16
C TYR A 153 -24.33 2.42 -22.15
N HIS A 154 -24.08 1.98 -23.38
CA HIS A 154 -23.47 2.80 -24.41
C HIS A 154 -24.47 3.80 -25.01
N THR A 155 -24.23 5.09 -24.77
CA THR A 155 -24.89 6.17 -25.51
C THR A 155 -23.95 6.63 -26.61
N SER A 156 -24.23 6.25 -27.86
CA SER A 156 -23.36 6.55 -29.01
C SER A 156 -22.75 7.95 -28.98
N GLY A 157 -21.44 8.05 -28.83
CA GLY A 157 -20.66 9.30 -28.81
C GLY A 157 -20.65 10.02 -27.45
N THR A 158 -20.75 9.30 -26.33
CA THR A 158 -20.48 9.83 -24.98
C THR A 158 -19.22 9.23 -24.35
N ASP A 159 -18.69 8.16 -24.93
CA ASP A 159 -17.49 7.47 -24.48
C ASP A 159 -16.30 8.42 -24.28
N GLY A 160 -15.54 8.19 -23.21
CA GLY A 160 -14.39 9.00 -22.81
C GLY A 160 -14.71 10.46 -22.48
N THR A 161 -15.98 10.84 -22.32
CA THR A 161 -16.37 12.14 -21.79
C THR A 161 -16.50 12.07 -20.27
N SER A 162 -15.99 13.09 -19.58
CA SER A 162 -16.19 13.29 -18.13
C SER A 162 -16.58 14.73 -17.82
N TRP A 163 -17.52 14.88 -16.89
CA TRP A 163 -18.22 16.12 -16.60
C TRP A 163 -18.24 16.41 -15.09
N TYR A 164 -17.90 17.64 -14.71
CA TYR A 164 -17.66 18.00 -13.30
C TYR A 164 -18.57 19.15 -12.86
N LEU A 165 -19.32 18.94 -11.77
CA LEU A 165 -20.27 19.94 -11.29
C LEU A 165 -19.52 21.12 -10.66
N ILE A 166 -19.87 22.34 -11.06
CA ILE A 166 -19.48 23.58 -10.38
C ILE A 166 -20.69 24.50 -10.32
N ASN A 167 -21.13 24.81 -9.10
CA ASN A 167 -22.11 25.87 -8.85
C ASN A 167 -21.94 26.42 -7.42
N ASN A 168 -22.82 27.32 -7.01
CA ASN A 168 -22.75 27.96 -5.69
C ASN A 168 -22.97 26.98 -4.52
N SER A 169 -23.57 25.82 -4.78
CA SER A 169 -23.87 24.79 -3.77
C SER A 169 -22.84 23.66 -3.74
N TYR A 170 -22.01 23.53 -4.78
CA TYR A 170 -20.97 22.50 -4.87
C TYR A 170 -19.67 23.08 -5.45
N THR A 171 -18.65 23.18 -4.61
CA THR A 171 -17.40 23.90 -4.92
C THR A 171 -16.15 23.03 -4.89
N ALA A 172 -16.25 21.74 -4.55
CA ALA A 172 -15.10 20.84 -4.41
C ALA A 172 -14.28 20.73 -5.72
N ASN A 173 -14.96 20.73 -6.88
CA ASN A 173 -14.31 20.64 -8.20
C ASN A 173 -13.67 21.97 -8.66
N ILE A 174 -13.88 23.09 -7.95
CA ILE A 174 -13.27 24.38 -8.30
C ILE A 174 -11.77 24.36 -8.00
N ASN A 175 -11.41 23.78 -6.85
CA ASN A 175 -10.04 23.78 -6.33
C ASN A 175 -9.52 22.36 -6.06
N PRO A 176 -9.42 21.49 -7.09
CA PRO A 176 -8.79 20.19 -6.93
C PRO A 176 -7.33 20.38 -6.50
N GLY A 177 -6.85 19.50 -5.64
CA GLY A 177 -5.49 19.55 -5.10
C GLY A 177 -5.14 18.28 -4.35
N LEU A 178 -3.85 18.07 -4.11
CA LEU A 178 -3.34 16.91 -3.37
C LEU A 178 -4.15 16.67 -2.09
N ASN A 179 -4.55 15.41 -1.90
CA ASN A 179 -5.28 14.90 -0.74
C ASN A 179 -6.70 15.43 -0.54
N ASN A 180 -7.27 16.18 -1.48
CA ASN A 180 -8.66 16.64 -1.39
C ASN A 180 -9.60 15.89 -2.32
N TYR A 181 -10.89 15.96 -2.01
CA TYR A 181 -11.92 15.23 -2.75
C TYR A 181 -11.97 15.61 -4.23
N GLY A 182 -11.74 16.87 -4.60
CA GLY A 182 -11.75 17.30 -6.00
C GLY A 182 -10.68 16.61 -6.86
N ARG A 183 -9.48 16.34 -6.30
CA ARG A 183 -8.43 15.59 -7.00
C ARG A 183 -8.75 14.09 -7.07
N GLN A 184 -9.36 13.51 -6.03
CA GLN A 184 -9.84 12.14 -6.09
C GLN A 184 -10.96 11.98 -7.12
N THR A 185 -11.91 12.91 -7.20
CA THR A 185 -12.96 12.91 -8.23
C THR A 185 -12.38 12.89 -9.64
N LEU A 186 -11.35 13.69 -9.93
CA LEU A 186 -10.67 13.61 -11.24
C LEU A 186 -10.12 12.21 -11.52
N THR A 187 -9.45 11.60 -10.53
CA THR A 187 -8.86 10.27 -10.66
C THR A 187 -9.93 9.19 -10.86
N HIS A 188 -11.03 9.30 -10.10
CA HIS A 188 -12.20 8.42 -10.15
C HIS A 188 -12.90 8.47 -11.52
N GLU A 189 -13.26 9.66 -12.00
CA GLU A 189 -13.94 9.79 -13.30
C GLU A 189 -13.05 9.34 -14.46
N ILE A 190 -11.72 9.55 -14.37
CA ILE A 190 -10.78 8.99 -15.34
C ILE A 190 -10.79 7.45 -15.27
N GLY A 191 -10.85 6.86 -14.07
CA GLY A 191 -11.02 5.41 -13.88
C GLY A 191 -12.25 4.86 -14.63
N HIS A 192 -13.39 5.53 -14.51
CA HIS A 192 -14.58 5.22 -15.31
C HIS A 192 -14.31 5.32 -16.81
N THR A 193 -13.71 6.42 -17.30
CA THR A 193 -13.37 6.51 -18.73
C THR A 193 -12.39 5.45 -19.20
N LEU A 194 -11.65 4.80 -18.30
CA LEU A 194 -10.74 3.70 -18.61
C LEU A 194 -11.40 2.32 -18.50
N GLY A 195 -12.62 2.23 -17.98
CA GLY A 195 -13.39 0.98 -17.92
C GLY A 195 -13.62 0.40 -16.53
N LEU A 196 -13.28 1.13 -15.47
CA LEU A 196 -13.50 0.66 -14.10
C LEU A 196 -14.90 1.07 -13.63
N ASP A 197 -15.64 0.12 -13.06
CA ASP A 197 -16.90 0.36 -12.38
C ASP A 197 -16.69 0.80 -10.93
N HIS A 198 -17.76 1.26 -10.27
CA HIS A 198 -17.76 1.25 -8.80
C HIS A 198 -17.64 -0.20 -8.29
N PRO A 199 -17.06 -0.45 -7.11
CA PRO A 199 -16.97 -1.80 -6.53
C PRO A 199 -18.31 -2.45 -6.09
N GLY A 200 -19.45 -1.86 -6.43
CA GLY A 200 -20.77 -2.46 -6.30
C GLY A 200 -21.78 -1.76 -7.20
N ASP A 201 -22.99 -2.32 -7.30
CA ASP A 201 -24.06 -1.80 -8.14
C ASP A 201 -24.80 -0.63 -7.47
N TYR A 202 -24.08 0.48 -7.27
CA TYR A 202 -24.61 1.74 -6.75
C TYR A 202 -24.18 2.92 -7.62
N ASN A 203 -24.99 3.98 -7.60
CA ASN A 203 -24.70 5.23 -8.31
C ASN A 203 -25.32 6.42 -7.58
N ALA A 204 -24.68 7.58 -7.64
CA ALA A 204 -25.22 8.82 -7.10
C ALA A 204 -26.58 9.16 -7.74
N GLY A 205 -27.49 9.74 -6.96
CA GLY A 205 -28.86 10.05 -7.40
C GLY A 205 -29.80 8.84 -7.51
N THR A 206 -29.32 7.61 -7.30
CA THR A 206 -30.13 6.38 -7.38
C THR A 206 -30.37 5.80 -5.99
N GLY A 207 -31.49 6.15 -5.37
CA GLY A 207 -31.79 5.72 -3.99
C GLY A 207 -30.87 6.38 -2.95
N ASN A 208 -30.67 5.71 -1.81
CA ASN A 208 -29.80 6.15 -0.72
C ASN A 208 -28.81 5.02 -0.36
N PRO A 209 -27.85 4.70 -1.25
CA PRO A 209 -26.93 3.60 -1.01
C PRO A 209 -26.04 3.91 0.20
N SER A 210 -25.61 2.86 0.88
CA SER A 210 -24.71 2.90 2.03
C SER A 210 -23.68 1.78 1.93
N TYR A 211 -22.62 1.81 2.73
CA TYR A 211 -21.67 0.70 2.82
C TYR A 211 -22.35 -0.64 3.18
N ARG A 212 -23.54 -0.64 3.79
CA ARG A 212 -24.31 -1.87 4.02
C ARG A 212 -24.69 -2.57 2.71
N ASP A 213 -24.78 -1.82 1.62
CA ASP A 213 -25.12 -2.30 0.28
C ASP A 213 -23.89 -2.72 -0.54
N ALA A 214 -22.66 -2.56 0.00
CA ALA A 214 -21.44 -3.04 -0.65
C ALA A 214 -21.43 -4.58 -0.80
N ASP A 215 -20.93 -5.06 -1.94
CA ASP A 215 -20.91 -6.50 -2.25
C ASP A 215 -19.85 -7.27 -1.46
N TYR A 216 -18.73 -6.60 -1.13
CA TYR A 216 -17.61 -7.17 -0.37
C TYR A 216 -17.06 -6.18 0.65
N GLY A 217 -16.33 -6.69 1.64
CA GLY A 217 -15.91 -5.90 2.79
C GLY A 217 -14.92 -4.78 2.45
N GLN A 218 -14.05 -5.00 1.47
CA GLN A 218 -13.02 -4.04 1.09
C GLN A 218 -13.47 -2.99 0.05
N ASP A 219 -14.77 -2.90 -0.25
CA ASP A 219 -15.34 -1.77 -0.99
C ASP A 219 -15.28 -0.51 -0.10
N THR A 220 -14.11 0.11 -0.02
CA THR A 220 -13.89 1.40 0.63
C THR A 220 -12.78 2.16 -0.08
N ARG A 221 -12.71 3.47 0.18
CA ARG A 221 -11.62 4.36 -0.24
C ARG A 221 -10.28 4.06 0.43
N GLY A 222 -10.21 3.03 1.28
CA GLY A 222 -8.95 2.45 1.75
C GLY A 222 -8.30 1.53 0.70
N TYR A 223 -9.07 1.03 -0.27
CA TYR A 223 -8.59 0.04 -1.24
C TYR A 223 -8.81 0.44 -2.70
N SER A 224 -9.85 1.23 -2.99
CA SER A 224 -10.17 1.70 -4.35
C SER A 224 -10.72 3.13 -4.33
N VAL A 225 -10.19 3.98 -5.21
CA VAL A 225 -10.74 5.33 -5.45
C VAL A 225 -12.11 5.28 -6.13
N MET A 226 -12.49 4.12 -6.69
CA MET A 226 -13.81 3.89 -7.28
C MET A 226 -14.91 3.70 -6.23
N SER A 227 -14.55 3.53 -4.94
CA SER A 227 -15.54 3.35 -3.88
C SER A 227 -16.20 4.67 -3.44
N TYR A 228 -17.49 4.58 -3.08
CA TYR A 228 -18.21 5.67 -2.40
C TYR A 228 -17.97 5.70 -0.90
N TRP A 229 -17.48 4.60 -0.32
CA TRP A 229 -17.47 4.41 1.13
C TRP A 229 -16.14 4.83 1.74
N GLY A 230 -16.18 5.60 2.83
CA GLY A 230 -14.99 6.01 3.57
C GLY A 230 -14.18 4.80 4.07
N GLU A 231 -12.86 4.97 4.11
CA GLU A 231 -11.88 3.99 4.57
C GLU A 231 -12.13 3.53 6.01
N ASN A 232 -12.74 4.41 6.82
CA ASN A 232 -13.10 4.13 8.20
C ASN A 232 -14.07 2.96 8.37
N ASN A 233 -14.81 2.56 7.33
CA ASN A 233 -15.62 1.34 7.38
C ASN A 233 -14.75 0.10 7.59
N THR A 234 -13.49 0.10 7.13
CA THR A 234 -12.56 -1.03 7.22
C THR A 234 -11.43 -0.82 8.23
N ASN A 235 -11.63 0.08 9.19
CA ASN A 235 -10.72 0.44 10.29
C ASN A 235 -9.45 1.21 9.90
N GLN A 236 -9.32 1.62 8.63
CA GLN A 236 -8.34 2.63 8.25
C GLN A 236 -8.74 4.03 8.74
N ASN A 237 -7.78 4.96 8.75
CA ASN A 237 -8.05 6.35 9.11
C ASN A 237 -7.08 7.29 8.39
N PHE A 238 -7.61 8.10 7.47
CA PHE A 238 -6.82 9.07 6.69
C PHE A 238 -6.93 10.50 7.24
N THR A 239 -7.44 10.67 8.46
CA THR A 239 -7.58 11.97 9.11
C THR A 239 -6.40 12.26 10.04
N LYS A 240 -5.76 13.41 9.83
CA LYS A 240 -4.70 13.95 10.69
C LYS A 240 -4.94 15.44 10.92
N GLY A 241 -4.78 15.89 12.16
CA GLY A 241 -5.07 17.28 12.54
C GLY A 241 -6.53 17.69 12.32
N GLY A 242 -7.47 16.73 12.35
CA GLY A 242 -8.89 16.98 12.11
C GLY A 242 -9.27 17.21 10.64
N VAL A 243 -8.34 16.98 9.70
CA VAL A 243 -8.59 17.12 8.26
C VAL A 243 -8.39 15.77 7.59
N GLU A 244 -9.46 15.24 6.99
CA GLU A 244 -9.45 14.03 6.17
C GLU A 244 -8.54 14.19 4.94
N ALA A 245 -7.97 13.09 4.46
CA ALA A 245 -7.22 13.04 3.21
C ALA A 245 -7.86 12.01 2.27
N TYR A 246 -7.81 12.29 0.98
CA TYR A 246 -8.32 11.44 -0.09
C TYR A 246 -7.17 11.04 -1.02
N ALA A 247 -7.04 9.76 -1.35
CA ALA A 247 -6.03 9.29 -2.29
C ALA A 247 -6.12 10.05 -3.63
N SER A 248 -4.97 10.54 -4.11
CA SER A 248 -4.88 11.37 -5.33
C SER A 248 -4.41 10.59 -6.57
N GLY A 249 -4.14 9.29 -6.40
CA GLY A 249 -3.82 8.33 -7.46
C GLY A 249 -4.50 6.99 -7.18
N PRO A 250 -4.40 6.02 -8.11
CA PRO A 250 -4.99 4.69 -7.96
C PRO A 250 -4.50 3.99 -6.69
N LEU A 251 -5.40 3.28 -6.01
CA LEU A 251 -5.10 2.44 -4.85
C LEU A 251 -4.95 0.97 -5.29
N ILE A 252 -4.65 0.09 -4.33
CA ILE A 252 -4.24 -1.30 -4.59
C ILE A 252 -5.19 -2.08 -5.52
N ASP A 253 -6.51 -1.96 -5.33
CA ASP A 253 -7.50 -2.69 -6.14
C ASP A 253 -7.68 -2.04 -7.52
N ASP A 254 -7.52 -0.72 -7.59
CA ASP A 254 -7.54 0.05 -8.84
C ASP A 254 -6.36 -0.32 -9.74
N ILE A 255 -5.16 -0.43 -9.15
CA ILE A 255 -3.92 -0.81 -9.85
C ILE A 255 -4.08 -2.21 -10.44
N ALA A 256 -4.52 -3.18 -9.64
CA ALA A 256 -4.74 -4.53 -10.14
C ALA A 256 -5.78 -4.58 -11.27
N ALA A 257 -6.89 -3.85 -11.14
CA ALA A 257 -7.94 -3.78 -12.16
C ALA A 257 -7.40 -3.18 -13.48
N ILE A 258 -6.76 -2.02 -13.43
CA ILE A 258 -6.29 -1.36 -14.65
C ILE A 258 -5.17 -2.13 -15.34
N GLN A 259 -4.30 -2.80 -14.57
CA GLN A 259 -3.27 -3.68 -15.12
C GLN A 259 -3.86 -4.94 -15.75
N LYS A 260 -4.97 -5.46 -15.21
CA LYS A 260 -5.69 -6.58 -15.83
C LYS A 260 -6.31 -6.19 -17.18
N LEU A 261 -6.74 -4.94 -17.35
CA LEU A 261 -7.23 -4.43 -18.63
C LEU A 261 -6.12 -4.16 -19.65
N TYR A 262 -5.08 -3.42 -19.24
CA TYR A 262 -4.14 -2.81 -20.19
C TYR A 262 -2.68 -3.26 -20.00
N GLY A 263 -2.42 -4.17 -19.07
CA GLY A 263 -1.09 -4.63 -18.72
C GLY A 263 -0.33 -3.63 -17.82
N ALA A 264 0.53 -4.17 -16.97
CA ALA A 264 1.41 -3.41 -16.09
C ALA A 264 2.49 -2.63 -16.85
N ASN A 265 2.78 -1.41 -16.38
CA ASN A 265 3.84 -0.56 -16.94
C ASN A 265 5.13 -0.66 -16.11
N TYR A 266 5.98 -1.63 -16.45
CA TYR A 266 7.27 -1.84 -15.80
C TYR A 266 8.36 -0.83 -16.18
N ASN A 267 8.09 0.13 -17.08
CA ASN A 267 9.05 1.21 -17.34
C ASN A 267 8.99 2.31 -16.27
N THR A 268 7.89 2.38 -15.54
CA THR A 268 7.69 3.36 -14.49
C THR A 268 8.63 3.08 -13.33
N ARG A 269 9.47 4.07 -13.01
CA ARG A 269 10.35 4.02 -11.83
C ARG A 269 11.30 2.81 -11.78
N ALA A 270 11.66 2.23 -12.93
CA ALA A 270 12.46 1.01 -13.06
C ALA A 270 13.93 1.05 -12.58
N GLY A 271 14.30 2.04 -11.76
CA GLY A 271 15.57 2.09 -11.06
C GLY A 271 15.35 2.63 -9.64
N ASP A 272 16.40 2.72 -8.83
CA ASP A 272 16.29 3.01 -7.39
C ASP A 272 15.42 4.23 -7.07
N THR A 273 14.30 3.96 -6.41
CA THR A 273 13.26 4.94 -6.11
C THR A 273 13.06 5.11 -4.60
N THR A 274 13.03 6.35 -4.14
CA THR A 274 12.62 6.70 -2.77
C THR A 274 11.20 7.26 -2.77
N TYR A 275 10.34 6.70 -1.93
CA TYR A 275 8.96 7.13 -1.67
C TYR A 275 8.88 7.78 -0.29
N GLY A 276 7.99 8.76 -0.10
CA GLY A 276 7.86 9.50 1.17
C GLY A 276 8.82 10.69 1.25
N PHE A 277 9.56 10.83 2.34
CA PHE A 277 10.59 11.86 2.47
C PHE A 277 11.71 11.63 1.46
N ASN A 278 12.40 12.71 1.07
CA ASN A 278 13.50 12.65 0.09
C ASN A 278 13.11 11.99 -1.24
N SER A 279 11.82 12.01 -1.58
CA SER A 279 11.29 11.31 -2.75
C SER A 279 11.91 11.78 -4.06
N ASN A 280 12.24 10.83 -4.94
CA ASN A 280 12.71 11.06 -6.29
C ASN A 280 11.66 10.65 -7.35
N THR A 281 10.43 10.30 -6.93
CA THR A 281 9.35 9.80 -7.80
C THR A 281 8.86 10.81 -8.83
N GLY A 282 9.05 12.11 -8.58
CA GLY A 282 8.44 13.17 -9.36
C GLY A 282 6.90 13.16 -9.28
N ARG A 283 6.31 12.61 -8.22
CA ARG A 283 4.86 12.58 -7.97
C ARG A 283 4.53 13.23 -6.63
N ASP A 284 3.50 14.08 -6.66
CA ASP A 284 3.04 14.83 -5.49
C ASP A 284 2.53 13.91 -4.37
N HIS A 285 1.67 12.94 -4.71
CA HIS A 285 1.05 12.01 -3.77
C HIS A 285 1.98 10.93 -3.21
N LEU A 286 3.18 10.80 -3.77
CA LEU A 286 4.22 9.85 -3.31
C LEU A 286 5.35 10.54 -2.53
N SER A 287 5.20 11.84 -2.25
CA SER A 287 6.23 12.67 -1.63
C SER A 287 5.76 13.25 -0.29
N ALA A 288 6.65 13.26 0.70
CA ALA A 288 6.52 13.99 1.95
C ALA A 288 7.66 15.00 2.08
N THR A 289 7.35 16.15 2.67
CA THR A 289 8.26 17.26 2.94
C THR A 289 8.16 17.76 4.37
N SER A 290 7.13 17.35 5.11
CA SER A 290 6.93 17.74 6.50
C SER A 290 6.25 16.66 7.34
N ASN A 291 6.49 16.68 8.66
CA ASN A 291 5.78 15.83 9.63
C ASN A 291 4.26 16.07 9.63
N ALA A 292 3.75 17.17 9.05
CA ALA A 292 2.32 17.45 8.98
C ALA A 292 1.65 16.76 7.77
N ASP A 293 2.43 16.23 6.82
CA ASP A 293 1.90 15.66 5.59
C ASP A 293 1.05 14.42 5.88
N LYS A 294 0.10 14.17 4.96
CA LYS A 294 -0.83 13.04 4.98
C LYS A 294 -0.58 12.22 3.73
N LEU A 295 0.16 11.11 3.86
CA LEU A 295 0.43 10.22 2.74
C LEU A 295 -0.73 9.25 2.58
N VAL A 296 -1.33 9.16 1.40
CA VAL A 296 -2.34 8.15 1.05
C VAL A 296 -2.06 7.66 -0.36
N PHE A 297 -1.42 6.49 -0.49
CA PHE A 297 -1.01 5.95 -1.79
C PHE A 297 -0.82 4.43 -1.76
N SER A 298 -0.77 3.84 -2.96
CA SER A 298 -0.29 2.49 -3.20
C SER A 298 0.94 2.54 -4.10
N VAL A 299 2.01 1.83 -3.75
CA VAL A 299 3.26 1.81 -4.53
C VAL A 299 3.08 0.94 -5.76
N TRP A 300 3.34 1.54 -6.92
CA TRP A 300 3.68 0.80 -8.14
C TRP A 300 5.12 1.11 -8.52
N ASP A 301 5.93 0.09 -8.71
CA ASP A 301 7.33 0.22 -9.13
C ASP A 301 7.67 -0.85 -10.18
N GLY A 302 8.44 -0.45 -11.19
CA GLY A 302 8.90 -1.33 -12.27
C GLY A 302 10.17 -2.12 -11.93
N GLY A 303 10.85 -1.77 -10.84
CA GLY A 303 12.02 -2.44 -10.30
C GLY A 303 13.14 -1.47 -9.92
N GLY A 304 14.19 -1.97 -9.30
CA GLY A 304 15.24 -1.13 -8.74
C GLY A 304 15.63 -1.66 -7.36
N ASN A 305 16.32 -0.83 -6.58
CA ASN A 305 16.42 -1.00 -5.14
C ASN A 305 15.75 0.18 -4.45
N ASP A 306 14.54 -0.04 -3.97
CA ASP A 306 13.58 0.99 -3.63
C ASP A 306 13.44 1.17 -2.12
N THR A 307 13.04 2.37 -1.70
CA THR A 307 13.00 2.76 -0.28
C THR A 307 11.69 3.45 0.08
N LEU A 308 11.00 2.95 1.10
CA LEU A 308 10.02 3.73 1.85
C LEU A 308 10.74 4.56 2.91
N ASP A 309 10.90 5.86 2.67
CA ASP A 309 11.53 6.78 3.61
C ASP A 309 10.46 7.57 4.38
N PHE A 310 10.24 7.18 5.64
CA PHE A 310 9.30 7.83 6.55
C PHE A 310 10.00 8.52 7.71
N SER A 311 11.28 8.87 7.52
CA SER A 311 12.17 9.40 8.55
C SER A 311 11.78 10.75 9.15
N GLY A 312 11.01 11.55 8.41
CA GLY A 312 10.56 12.86 8.89
C GLY A 312 9.32 12.83 9.78
N PHE A 313 8.73 11.65 10.03
CA PHE A 313 7.59 11.51 10.95
C PHE A 313 8.04 11.25 12.40
N THR A 314 7.20 11.71 13.33
CA THR A 314 7.46 11.58 14.79
C THR A 314 6.44 10.70 15.51
N GLN A 315 5.39 10.28 14.81
CA GLN A 315 4.40 9.35 15.32
C GLN A 315 4.95 7.93 15.24
N ASN A 316 4.48 7.02 16.09
CA ASN A 316 4.76 5.60 15.93
C ASN A 316 4.16 5.11 14.61
N GLN A 317 4.93 4.29 13.89
CA GLN A 317 4.59 3.78 12.58
C GLN A 317 4.61 2.26 12.56
N LYS A 318 3.91 1.68 11.60
CA LYS A 318 4.02 0.26 11.27
C LYS A 318 4.19 0.12 9.77
N ILE A 319 5.35 -0.36 9.35
CA ILE A 319 5.79 -0.39 7.96
C ILE A 319 5.95 -1.85 7.55
N ASN A 320 5.30 -2.25 6.47
CA ASN A 320 5.36 -3.60 5.92
C ASN A 320 5.78 -3.55 4.45
N LEU A 321 6.89 -4.22 4.12
CA LEU A 321 7.46 -4.26 2.77
C LEU A 321 6.95 -5.42 1.91
N ASN A 322 6.04 -6.25 2.43
CA ASN A 322 5.43 -7.31 1.63
C ASN A 322 4.46 -6.73 0.61
N GLU A 323 4.45 -7.27 -0.60
CA GLU A 323 3.43 -6.93 -1.60
C GLU A 323 2.03 -7.18 -1.04
N THR A 324 1.06 -6.41 -1.52
CA THR A 324 -0.35 -6.45 -1.09
C THR A 324 -0.63 -6.13 0.38
N SER A 325 0.41 -5.75 1.15
CA SER A 325 0.28 -5.34 2.53
C SER A 325 -0.06 -3.85 2.67
N PHE A 326 -0.42 -3.48 3.90
CA PHE A 326 -0.73 -2.11 4.30
C PHE A 326 0.16 -1.68 5.47
N SER A 327 0.42 -0.38 5.53
CA SER A 327 1.26 0.29 6.52
C SER A 327 0.49 1.45 7.20
N ASP A 328 0.78 1.64 8.48
CA ASP A 328 0.32 2.77 9.30
C ASP A 328 1.43 3.82 9.34
N VAL A 329 1.29 4.92 8.59
CA VAL A 329 2.41 5.86 8.34
C VAL A 329 2.03 7.29 8.72
N GLY A 330 2.94 7.98 9.41
CA GLY A 330 2.79 9.40 9.73
C GLY A 330 1.56 9.74 10.60
N GLY A 331 1.11 8.80 11.44
CA GLY A 331 -0.05 8.96 12.31
C GLY A 331 -1.41 8.70 11.66
N LEU A 332 -1.43 8.21 10.41
CA LEU A 332 -2.60 7.63 9.76
C LEU A 332 -2.57 6.09 9.95
N VAL A 333 -3.65 5.41 9.56
CA VAL A 333 -3.80 3.94 9.68
C VAL A 333 -4.19 3.35 8.33
N GLY A 334 -3.44 2.34 7.86
CA GLY A 334 -3.65 1.63 6.60
C GLY A 334 -3.62 2.53 5.36
N ASN A 335 -2.79 3.57 5.38
CA ASN A 335 -2.75 4.64 4.39
C ASN A 335 -1.69 4.46 3.30
N VAL A 336 -0.71 3.59 3.52
CA VAL A 336 0.29 3.23 2.52
C VAL A 336 0.15 1.74 2.23
N SER A 337 0.20 1.35 0.96
CA SER A 337 0.20 -0.06 0.54
C SER A 337 1.22 -0.28 -0.57
N ILE A 338 1.56 -1.55 -0.83
CA ILE A 338 2.40 -1.96 -1.96
C ILE A 338 1.52 -2.79 -2.91
N ALA A 339 1.49 -2.44 -4.20
CA ALA A 339 0.70 -3.16 -5.18
C ALA A 339 1.20 -4.60 -5.39
N GLN A 340 0.34 -5.47 -5.91
CA GLN A 340 0.71 -6.83 -6.28
C GLN A 340 1.80 -6.82 -7.37
N GLY A 341 2.77 -7.72 -7.26
CA GLY A 341 3.90 -7.86 -8.17
C GLY A 341 5.03 -6.85 -7.97
N VAL A 342 4.98 -6.04 -6.91
CA VAL A 342 6.01 -5.04 -6.58
C VAL A 342 6.85 -5.50 -5.40
N THR A 343 8.17 -5.44 -5.55
CA THR A 343 9.12 -5.61 -4.45
C THR A 343 9.63 -4.24 -4.03
N VAL A 344 9.67 -3.96 -2.73
CA VAL A 344 10.35 -2.79 -2.17
C VAL A 344 11.36 -3.29 -1.15
N GLU A 345 12.62 -2.89 -1.28
CA GLU A 345 13.73 -3.50 -0.56
C GLU A 345 13.99 -2.83 0.80
N ASN A 346 13.70 -1.54 0.95
CA ASN A 346 14.20 -0.77 2.08
C ASN A 346 13.10 0.03 2.78
N ALA A 347 13.21 0.17 4.11
CA ALA A 347 12.30 0.99 4.92
C ALA A 347 13.08 1.76 5.99
N PHE A 348 12.82 3.06 6.08
CA PHE A 348 13.33 3.92 7.14
C PHE A 348 12.15 4.44 7.98
N GLY A 349 12.13 4.03 9.24
CA GLY A 349 11.26 4.58 10.28
C GLY A 349 11.65 6.02 10.65
N GLY A 350 10.94 6.57 11.63
CA GLY A 350 11.01 7.95 12.06
C GLY A 350 11.66 8.11 13.44
N SER A 351 11.13 9.05 14.22
CA SER A 351 11.54 9.26 15.61
C SER A 351 10.54 8.68 16.64
N GLY A 352 9.57 7.90 16.17
CA GLY A 352 8.57 7.22 17.00
C GLY A 352 9.04 5.83 17.40
N ASN A 353 8.23 5.09 18.16
CA ASN A 353 8.50 3.67 18.40
C ASN A 353 7.84 2.88 17.27
N ASP A 354 8.64 2.49 16.28
CA ASP A 354 8.17 1.97 15.01
C ASP A 354 8.24 0.45 14.95
N LEU A 355 7.42 -0.14 14.07
CA LEU A 355 7.44 -1.56 13.74
C LEU A 355 7.76 -1.71 12.25
N LEU A 356 8.86 -2.35 11.91
CA LEU A 356 9.30 -2.57 10.53
C LEU A 356 9.30 -4.08 10.22
N ILE A 357 8.59 -4.46 9.16
CA ILE A 357 8.55 -5.82 8.61
C ILE A 357 9.15 -5.76 7.19
N GLY A 358 10.26 -6.46 6.99
CA GLY A 358 10.82 -6.72 5.66
C GLY A 358 10.02 -7.76 4.87
N ASN A 359 10.62 -8.32 3.84
CA ASN A 359 9.99 -9.30 2.97
C ASN A 359 10.91 -10.51 2.74
N ALA A 360 10.89 -11.12 1.57
CA ALA A 360 11.67 -12.31 1.25
C ALA A 360 13.01 -12.01 0.57
N VAL A 361 13.29 -10.75 0.24
CA VAL A 361 14.56 -10.31 -0.36
C VAL A 361 15.43 -9.62 0.69
N ALA A 362 16.71 -9.43 0.39
CA ALA A 362 17.62 -8.73 1.30
C ALA A 362 17.17 -7.27 1.50
N ASN A 363 16.79 -6.93 2.72
CA ASN A 363 16.28 -5.61 3.07
C ASN A 363 17.32 -4.72 3.78
N THR A 364 17.17 -3.41 3.63
CA THR A 364 17.81 -2.41 4.52
C THR A 364 16.73 -1.78 5.40
N LEU A 365 16.71 -2.13 6.67
CA LEU A 365 15.72 -1.63 7.64
C LEU A 365 16.40 -0.73 8.66
N LYS A 366 15.89 0.49 8.84
CA LYS A 366 16.38 1.44 9.84
C LYS A 366 15.23 1.90 10.71
N GLY A 367 15.27 1.59 12.00
CA GLY A 367 14.28 2.03 12.99
C GLY A 367 14.27 3.55 13.11
N GLY A 368 15.43 4.12 13.48
CA GLY A 368 15.62 5.56 13.55
C GLY A 368 15.90 6.00 14.97
N ALA A 369 15.03 6.81 15.56
CA ALA A 369 15.07 7.07 17.00
C ALA A 369 13.77 6.58 17.61
N GLY A 370 13.81 6.13 18.86
CA GLY A 370 12.66 5.45 19.47
C GLY A 370 13.04 4.03 19.83
N ASN A 371 12.09 3.27 20.40
CA ASN A 371 12.29 1.86 20.70
C ASN A 371 11.59 1.05 19.61
N ASP A 372 12.36 0.60 18.63
CA ASP A 372 11.83 0.03 17.40
C ASP A 372 11.79 -1.50 17.43
N LEU A 373 10.81 -2.07 16.73
CA LEU A 373 10.69 -3.51 16.48
C LEU A 373 11.01 -3.78 15.02
N ILE A 374 12.07 -4.54 14.75
CA ILE A 374 12.58 -4.77 13.40
C ILE A 374 12.54 -6.27 13.11
N TYR A 375 11.79 -6.67 12.10
CA TYR A 375 11.70 -8.03 11.59
C TYR A 375 12.19 -8.05 10.13
N GLY A 376 13.37 -8.62 9.89
CA GLY A 376 13.98 -8.71 8.56
C GLY A 376 13.15 -9.56 7.59
N GLY A 377 12.69 -10.73 8.06
CA GLY A 377 12.00 -11.69 7.22
C GLY A 377 13.00 -12.68 6.63
N GLY A 378 12.85 -13.03 5.36
CA GLY A 378 13.82 -13.88 4.68
C GLY A 378 14.77 -13.03 3.85
N GLY A 379 16.04 -13.38 3.78
CA GLY A 379 17.01 -12.57 3.07
C GLY A 379 18.36 -12.64 3.74
N ALA A 380 19.24 -11.71 3.40
CA ALA A 380 20.45 -11.44 4.17
C ALA A 380 20.40 -9.95 4.49
N ASP A 381 19.73 -9.62 5.59
CA ASP A 381 19.25 -8.27 5.84
C ASP A 381 20.29 -7.41 6.54
N LYS A 382 20.19 -6.11 6.32
CA LYS A 382 20.98 -5.10 7.02
C LYS A 382 20.05 -4.29 7.90
N LEU A 383 20.25 -4.43 9.21
CA LEU A 383 19.34 -3.93 10.22
C LEU A 383 20.06 -2.87 11.06
N TRP A 384 19.43 -1.71 11.23
CA TRP A 384 19.85 -0.67 12.15
C TRP A 384 18.71 -0.35 13.11
N GLY A 385 18.96 -0.48 14.40
CA GLY A 385 18.02 -0.01 15.42
C GLY A 385 18.00 1.51 15.46
N GLY A 386 19.21 2.09 15.55
CA GLY A 386 19.40 3.51 15.72
C GLY A 386 19.46 3.90 17.19
N ALA A 387 18.76 4.97 17.56
CA ALA A 387 18.81 5.53 18.91
C ALA A 387 17.62 5.06 19.75
N GLY A 388 17.87 4.17 20.70
CA GLY A 388 16.86 3.75 21.68
C GLY A 388 17.16 2.36 22.20
N SER A 389 16.12 1.65 22.63
CA SER A 389 16.20 0.23 22.99
C SER A 389 15.42 -0.58 21.98
N ASP A 390 16.13 -1.09 20.98
CA ASP A 390 15.55 -1.71 19.80
C ASP A 390 15.49 -3.23 19.93
N THR A 391 14.55 -3.87 19.24
CA THR A 391 14.42 -5.32 19.23
C THR A 391 14.42 -5.87 17.81
N PHE A 392 15.42 -6.69 17.51
CA PHE A 392 15.55 -7.43 16.27
C PHE A 392 14.90 -8.80 16.44
N VAL A 393 13.80 -9.02 15.72
CA VAL A 393 12.92 -10.18 15.89
C VAL A 393 13.22 -11.21 14.80
N PHE A 394 13.25 -12.49 15.17
CA PHE A 394 13.36 -13.61 14.25
C PHE A 394 12.23 -14.63 14.52
N GLY A 395 11.52 -14.98 13.45
CA GLY A 395 10.29 -15.78 13.49
C GLY A 395 10.53 -17.23 13.09
N ALA A 396 11.49 -17.46 12.21
CA ALA A 396 11.93 -18.79 11.78
C ALA A 396 13.46 -18.85 11.69
N SER A 397 14.03 -20.06 11.83
CA SER A 397 15.48 -20.24 11.61
C SER A 397 15.90 -19.93 10.17
N SER A 398 14.95 -19.93 9.23
CA SER A 398 15.16 -19.53 7.85
C SER A 398 15.42 -18.06 7.63
N ASP A 399 15.04 -17.23 8.61
CA ASP A 399 15.12 -15.77 8.50
C ASP A 399 16.58 -15.31 8.44
N SER A 400 17.50 -16.06 9.07
CA SER A 400 18.92 -15.70 9.12
C SER A 400 19.80 -16.95 9.09
N ARG A 401 20.04 -17.49 7.89
CA ARG A 401 20.78 -18.75 7.72
C ARG A 401 22.28 -18.51 7.53
N PRO A 402 23.15 -19.45 7.92
CA PRO A 402 24.55 -19.40 7.49
C PRO A 402 24.67 -19.29 5.97
N GLY A 403 25.39 -18.27 5.48
CA GLY A 403 25.53 -17.95 4.04
C GLY A 403 24.57 -16.87 3.51
N ALA A 404 23.49 -16.60 4.25
CA ALA A 404 22.56 -15.50 4.06
C ALA A 404 22.15 -14.97 5.45
N ALA A 405 23.18 -14.57 6.21
CA ALA A 405 23.02 -14.16 7.61
C ALA A 405 22.77 -12.65 7.68
N ASP A 406 21.91 -12.27 8.62
CA ASP A 406 21.60 -10.88 8.87
C ASP A 406 22.75 -10.20 9.58
N GLN A 407 22.81 -8.90 9.36
CA GLN A 407 23.78 -8.00 9.95
C GLN A 407 23.04 -6.92 10.71
N ILE A 408 23.16 -6.95 12.04
CA ILE A 408 22.73 -5.85 12.90
C ILE A 408 23.90 -4.90 13.03
N LEU A 409 23.79 -3.71 12.44
CA LEU A 409 24.94 -2.87 12.13
C LEU A 409 25.27 -1.80 13.18
N ASP A 410 24.47 -1.70 14.25
CA ASP A 410 24.63 -0.73 15.34
C ASP A 410 24.24 -1.26 16.73
N PHE A 411 24.35 -2.58 16.94
CA PHE A 411 23.89 -3.25 18.16
C PHE A 411 24.55 -2.70 19.44
N THR A 412 23.73 -2.30 20.41
CA THR A 412 24.13 -1.77 21.71
C THR A 412 23.71 -2.70 22.85
N SER A 413 24.64 -3.51 23.35
CA SER A 413 24.41 -4.41 24.50
C SER A 413 23.86 -3.68 25.73
N GLY A 414 22.92 -4.33 26.42
CA GLY A 414 22.22 -3.76 27.58
C GLY A 414 21.06 -2.84 27.23
N SER A 415 20.98 -2.33 25.99
CA SER A 415 19.83 -1.60 25.45
C SER A 415 19.03 -2.52 24.53
N ASP A 416 19.67 -2.97 23.46
CA ASP A 416 19.00 -3.68 22.37
C ASP A 416 18.81 -5.17 22.69
N LYS A 417 17.89 -5.79 21.96
CA LYS A 417 17.54 -7.21 22.10
C LYS A 417 17.50 -7.93 20.76
N ILE A 418 17.91 -9.20 20.78
CA ILE A 418 17.66 -10.16 19.72
C ILE A 418 16.58 -11.12 20.24
N ASP A 419 15.38 -11.07 19.67
CA ASP A 419 14.24 -11.89 20.06
C ASP A 419 14.08 -13.08 19.12
N LEU A 420 14.29 -14.28 19.66
CA LEU A 420 14.17 -15.57 18.98
C LEU A 420 12.93 -16.35 19.46
N THR A 421 12.05 -15.74 20.26
CA THR A 421 10.87 -16.42 20.81
C THR A 421 9.84 -16.81 19.76
N GLY A 422 9.90 -16.20 18.57
CA GLY A 422 9.19 -16.68 17.39
C GLY A 422 9.59 -18.11 16.99
N ILE A 423 10.87 -18.47 17.19
CA ILE A 423 11.44 -19.78 16.87
C ILE A 423 11.33 -20.73 18.08
N THR A 424 11.86 -20.32 19.23
CA THR A 424 11.99 -21.16 20.43
C THR A 424 10.70 -21.35 21.21
N LYS A 425 9.73 -20.46 21.00
CA LYS A 425 8.49 -20.37 21.80
C LYS A 425 8.76 -20.28 23.31
N GLY A 426 9.88 -19.66 23.72
CA GLY A 426 10.23 -19.46 25.12
C GLY A 426 10.93 -20.65 25.79
N SER A 427 11.43 -21.62 25.01
CA SER A 427 12.20 -22.75 25.54
C SER A 427 13.60 -22.36 26.04
N GLY A 428 14.07 -21.15 25.74
CA GLY A 428 15.44 -20.72 25.98
C GLY A 428 16.45 -21.35 25.00
N LEU A 429 17.72 -21.04 25.25
CA LEU A 429 18.88 -21.56 24.52
C LEU A 429 19.92 -22.14 25.49
N HIS A 430 20.74 -23.05 24.98
CA HIS A 430 21.86 -23.65 25.70
C HIS A 430 23.19 -23.04 25.22
N PHE A 431 23.68 -22.02 25.92
CA PHE A 431 24.94 -21.37 25.53
C PHE A 431 26.17 -22.27 25.78
N VAL A 432 26.92 -22.55 24.73
CA VAL A 432 28.09 -23.44 24.70
C VAL A 432 29.26 -22.79 23.97
N ASN A 433 30.48 -23.27 24.21
CA ASN A 433 31.68 -22.78 23.50
C ASN A 433 31.83 -23.40 22.10
N ALA A 434 31.19 -24.54 21.86
CA ALA A 434 31.13 -25.24 20.57
C ALA A 434 29.89 -26.14 20.57
N PHE A 435 29.27 -26.35 19.40
CA PHE A 435 28.08 -27.18 19.26
C PHE A 435 28.34 -28.61 19.73
N THR A 436 27.42 -29.13 20.55
CA THR A 436 27.46 -30.51 21.07
C THR A 436 26.62 -31.46 20.22
N GLY A 437 25.80 -30.92 19.32
CA GLY A 437 24.77 -31.64 18.58
C GLY A 437 23.43 -31.70 19.29
N ALA A 438 23.24 -30.91 20.35
CA ALA A 438 21.93 -30.77 21.00
C ALA A 438 21.14 -29.62 20.36
N ALA A 439 19.84 -29.84 20.16
CA ALA A 439 18.95 -28.81 19.68
C ALA A 439 18.88 -27.63 20.67
N GLY A 440 19.00 -26.41 20.15
CA GLY A 440 19.03 -25.18 20.95
C GLY A 440 20.41 -24.82 21.50
N ASP A 441 21.47 -25.57 21.13
CA ASP A 441 22.84 -25.12 21.40
C ASP A 441 23.09 -23.78 20.70
N ALA A 442 23.66 -22.82 21.42
CA ALA A 442 23.96 -21.48 20.94
C ALA A 442 25.42 -21.11 21.24
N VAL A 443 26.12 -20.58 20.24
CA VAL A 443 27.49 -20.11 20.36
C VAL A 443 27.50 -18.60 20.14
N LEU A 444 27.92 -17.86 21.16
CA LEU A 444 28.07 -16.41 21.12
C LEU A 444 29.55 -16.06 21.11
N THR A 445 30.01 -15.34 20.08
CA THR A 445 31.42 -14.92 19.94
C THR A 445 31.52 -13.43 19.72
N TYR A 446 32.69 -12.86 20.06
CA TYR A 446 33.00 -11.46 19.83
C TYR A 446 34.48 -11.27 19.49
N ALA A 447 34.74 -10.59 18.37
CA ALA A 447 36.07 -10.23 17.91
C ALA A 447 36.31 -8.73 18.14
N SER A 448 36.98 -8.39 19.25
CA SER A 448 37.24 -6.99 19.63
C SER A 448 38.07 -6.21 18.62
N GLY A 449 38.92 -6.88 17.83
CA GLY A 449 39.73 -6.25 16.79
C GLY A 449 38.93 -5.71 15.61
N THR A 450 37.74 -6.26 15.35
CA THR A 450 36.84 -5.83 14.26
C THR A 450 35.51 -5.27 14.78
N ASN A 451 35.29 -5.30 16.09
CA ASN A 451 34.01 -4.99 16.74
C ASN A 451 32.84 -5.83 16.18
N LEU A 452 33.10 -7.09 15.82
CA LEU A 452 32.08 -7.99 15.27
C LEU A 452 31.70 -9.06 16.29
N GLY A 453 30.41 -9.13 16.60
CA GLY A 453 29.77 -10.22 17.35
C GLY A 453 29.10 -11.22 16.41
N THR A 454 28.87 -12.42 16.92
CA THR A 454 28.14 -13.47 16.19
C THR A 454 27.36 -14.32 17.17
N LEU A 455 26.07 -14.52 16.87
CA LEU A 455 25.22 -15.52 17.50
C LEU A 455 24.90 -16.59 16.46
N ALA A 456 25.39 -17.81 16.70
CA ALA A 456 25.09 -18.99 15.89
C ALA A 456 24.29 -19.98 16.72
N VAL A 457 23.22 -20.54 16.17
CA VAL A 457 22.33 -21.49 16.88
C VAL A 457 22.14 -22.75 16.05
N ASP A 458 22.14 -23.91 16.71
CA ASP A 458 21.80 -25.23 16.16
C ASP A 458 20.40 -25.62 16.63
N PHE A 459 19.36 -25.10 15.97
CA PHE A 459 17.97 -25.41 16.34
C PHE A 459 17.61 -26.87 16.03
N ALA A 460 18.17 -27.45 14.97
CA ALA A 460 17.90 -28.82 14.54
C ALA A 460 18.60 -29.90 15.39
N GLY A 461 19.66 -29.57 16.11
CA GLY A 461 20.42 -30.52 16.95
C GLY A 461 21.26 -31.48 16.12
N HIS A 462 22.02 -30.94 15.18
CA HIS A 462 22.86 -31.71 14.25
C HIS A 462 24.36 -31.37 14.30
N GLY A 463 24.76 -30.52 15.24
CA GLY A 463 26.15 -30.18 15.54
C GLY A 463 26.72 -29.07 14.67
N VAL A 464 25.89 -28.39 13.88
CA VAL A 464 26.24 -27.23 13.06
C VAL A 464 25.15 -26.17 13.19
N ALA A 465 25.50 -24.90 12.94
CA ALA A 465 24.52 -23.83 12.98
C ALA A 465 23.52 -23.96 11.82
N ASP A 466 22.24 -23.77 12.10
CA ASP A 466 21.18 -23.56 11.10
C ASP A 466 20.63 -22.13 11.13
N PHE A 467 21.02 -21.35 12.14
CA PHE A 467 20.76 -19.92 12.27
C PHE A 467 22.06 -19.16 12.61
N LEU A 468 22.22 -17.99 12.02
CA LEU A 468 23.39 -17.13 12.20
C LEU A 468 22.98 -15.66 12.05
N VAL A 469 23.22 -14.86 13.09
CA VAL A 469 23.16 -13.39 13.02
C VAL A 469 24.50 -12.79 13.43
N THR A 470 24.91 -11.75 12.71
CA THR A 470 26.12 -10.99 13.02
C THR A 470 25.77 -9.61 13.55
N THR A 471 26.60 -9.10 14.45
CA THR A 471 26.41 -7.78 15.06
C THR A 471 27.67 -6.94 14.88
N VAL A 472 27.53 -5.66 14.55
CA VAL A 472 28.57 -4.66 14.81
C VAL A 472 28.32 -4.13 16.21
N GLY A 473 29.22 -4.47 17.13
CA GLY A 473 28.98 -4.35 18.57
C GLY A 473 28.91 -5.72 19.24
N GLN A 474 29.37 -5.79 20.49
CA GLN A 474 29.31 -7.00 21.29
C GLN A 474 27.87 -7.21 21.77
N ALA A 475 27.31 -8.41 21.61
CA ALA A 475 26.10 -8.84 22.30
C ALA A 475 26.44 -9.67 23.56
N ALA A 476 25.60 -9.62 24.58
CA ALA A 476 25.69 -10.44 25.78
C ALA A 476 24.52 -11.42 25.86
N TYR A 477 24.65 -12.46 26.69
CA TYR A 477 23.56 -13.44 26.91
C TYR A 477 22.26 -12.79 27.39
N SER A 478 22.35 -11.70 28.17
CA SER A 478 21.21 -10.91 28.65
C SER A 478 20.49 -10.12 27.55
N ASP A 479 21.07 -10.06 26.35
CA ASP A 479 20.49 -9.38 25.21
C ASP A 479 19.70 -10.30 24.29
N ILE A 480 19.76 -11.61 24.54
CA ILE A 480 19.04 -12.62 23.77
C ILE A 480 17.77 -13.01 24.52
N VAL A 481 16.63 -12.91 23.85
CA VAL A 481 15.31 -13.32 24.36
C VAL A 481 14.90 -14.58 23.60
N ALA A 482 14.76 -15.70 24.30
CA ALA A 482 14.53 -17.02 23.70
C ALA A 482 13.77 -17.95 24.65
#